data_AF-A0A8X6LJ40-F1
#
_entry.id   AF-A0A8X6LJ40-F1
#
_cell.length_a   1.000
_cell.length_b   1.000
_cell.length_c   1.000
_cell.angle_alpha   90.00
_cell.angle_beta   90.00
_cell.angle_gamma   90.00
#
_symmetry.space_group_name_H-M   'P 1'
#
loop_
_entity.id
_entity.type
_entity.pdbx_description
1 polymer ?
#
loop_
_entity_poly.entity_id
_entity_poly.type
_entity_poly.pdbx_seq_one_letter_code
_entity_poly.pdbx_strand_id
1 'polypeptide(L)'
;MSEDGLLCLGGRLQKSDLNSYEKHPLILPSKSRFSQLLIMRELQRLHHAGVCETLTQIRETYWILCERQTFKSCWKKCLICRRFKVRPGNQITALLPEDRIKVKFPFETVGPYLHQ
;
A
#
# COMPACT_ATOMS: atom_id res chain seq x y z
N MET A 1 -18.22 9.67 -25.61
CA MET A 1 -18.38 10.57 -24.44
C MET A 1 -19.66 10.15 -23.74
N SER A 2 -19.74 10.26 -22.42
CA SER A 2 -20.98 9.94 -21.69
C SER A 2 -22.09 10.95 -22.03
N GLU A 3 -23.33 10.63 -21.64
CA GLU A 3 -24.48 11.54 -21.76
C GLU A 3 -24.22 12.87 -21.04
N ASP A 4 -23.48 12.85 -19.93
CA ASP A 4 -23.06 14.05 -19.18
C ASP A 4 -21.88 14.82 -19.81
N GLY A 5 -21.45 14.46 -21.02
CA GLY A 5 -20.32 15.09 -21.71
C GLY A 5 -18.94 14.71 -21.15
N LEU A 6 -18.84 13.70 -20.28
CA LEU A 6 -17.58 13.24 -19.72
C LEU A 6 -16.83 12.32 -20.69
N LEU A 7 -15.50 12.32 -20.58
CA LEU A 7 -14.65 11.45 -21.39
C LEU A 7 -14.64 10.04 -20.79
N CYS A 8 -15.02 9.04 -21.58
CA CYS A 8 -14.96 7.63 -21.22
C CYS A 8 -13.99 6.90 -22.14
N LEU A 9 -13.42 5.80 -21.66
CA LEU A 9 -12.68 4.90 -22.54
C LEU A 9 -13.62 4.15 -23.49
N GLY A 10 -13.30 4.23 -24.78
CA GLY A 10 -13.81 3.29 -25.77
C GLY A 10 -13.11 1.94 -25.61
N GLY A 11 -13.89 0.86 -25.56
CA GLY A 11 -13.38 -0.49 -25.30
C GLY A 11 -13.87 -1.52 -26.32
N ARG A 12 -13.23 -2.69 -26.32
CA ARG A 12 -13.62 -3.86 -27.15
C ARG A 12 -14.72 -4.72 -26.49
N LEU A 13 -15.08 -4.42 -25.25
CA LEU A 13 -16.03 -5.18 -24.43
C LEU A 13 -17.49 -4.72 -24.59
N GLN A 14 -17.80 -4.01 -25.68
CA GLN A 14 -19.14 -3.46 -25.96
C GLN A 14 -20.26 -4.50 -25.86
N LYS A 15 -19.99 -5.72 -26.33
CA LYS A 15 -20.95 -6.84 -26.37
C LYS A 15 -20.91 -7.75 -25.13
N SER A 16 -20.13 -7.41 -24.11
CA SER A 16 -20.11 -8.19 -22.87
C SER A 16 -21.37 -7.93 -22.03
N ASP A 17 -21.64 -8.77 -21.03
CA ASP A 17 -22.74 -8.55 -20.07
C ASP A 17 -22.33 -7.64 -18.88
N LEU A 18 -21.16 -6.99 -18.97
CA LEU A 18 -20.66 -6.08 -17.95
C LEU A 18 -21.52 -4.80 -17.85
N ASN A 19 -21.43 -4.11 -16.72
CA ASN A 19 -22.09 -2.82 -16.56
C ASN A 19 -21.48 -1.76 -17.50
N SER A 20 -22.25 -0.72 -17.81
CA SER A 20 -21.83 0.38 -18.70
C SER A 20 -20.54 1.05 -18.23
N TYR A 21 -20.36 1.24 -16.92
CA TYR A 21 -19.15 1.84 -16.36
C TYR A 21 -17.91 0.93 -16.46
N GLU A 22 -18.10 -0.39 -16.40
CA GLU A 22 -17.00 -1.35 -16.57
C GLU A 22 -16.58 -1.45 -18.04
N LYS A 23 -17.55 -1.35 -18.96
CA LYS A 23 -17.29 -1.29 -20.40
C LYS A 23 -16.64 0.03 -20.81
N HIS A 24 -17.08 1.13 -20.20
CA HIS A 24 -16.70 2.51 -20.53
C HIS A 24 -16.32 3.32 -19.29
N PRO A 25 -15.19 2.98 -18.64
CA PRO A 25 -14.79 3.69 -17.44
C PRO A 25 -14.46 5.15 -17.74
N LEU A 26 -14.79 6.02 -16.79
CA LEU A 26 -14.57 7.46 -16.88
C LEU A 26 -13.08 7.80 -16.78
N ILE A 27 -12.57 8.60 -17.70
CA ILE A 27 -11.14 8.97 -17.71
C ILE A 27 -10.88 10.06 -16.67
N LEU A 28 -9.92 9.80 -15.79
CA LEU A 28 -9.49 10.74 -14.77
C LEU A 28 -8.04 11.22 -15.02
N PRO A 29 -7.78 12.53 -14.88
CA PRO A 29 -6.41 13.05 -14.93
C PRO A 29 -5.55 12.49 -13.79
N SER A 30 -4.32 12.11 -14.12
CA SER A 30 -3.38 11.47 -13.18
C SER A 30 -3.08 12.31 -11.95
N LYS A 31 -2.91 13.62 -12.13
CA LYS A 31 -2.51 14.58 -11.08
C LYS A 31 -3.69 15.20 -10.34
N SER A 32 -4.93 14.85 -10.68
CA SER A 32 -6.10 15.44 -10.01
C SER A 32 -6.13 15.07 -8.52
N ARG A 33 -6.65 15.99 -7.68
CA ARG A 33 -6.87 15.70 -6.26
C ARG A 33 -7.86 14.56 -6.07
N PHE A 34 -8.89 14.51 -6.92
CA PHE A 34 -9.90 13.45 -6.89
C PHE A 34 -9.28 12.06 -7.12
N SER A 35 -8.42 11.90 -8.13
CA SER A 35 -7.73 10.64 -8.41
C SER A 35 -6.89 10.15 -7.22
N GLN A 36 -6.22 11.08 -6.53
CA GLN A 36 -5.42 10.75 -5.35
C GLN A 36 -6.29 10.31 -4.16
N LEU A 37 -7.40 11.01 -3.92
CA LEU A 37 -8.35 10.68 -2.86
C LEU A 37 -9.06 9.36 -3.15
N LEU A 38 -9.43 9.09 -4.40
CA LEU A 38 -10.02 7.84 -4.84
C LEU A 38 -9.07 6.67 -4.56
N ILE A 39 -7.80 6.78 -4.95
CA ILE A 39 -6.79 5.75 -4.65
C ILE A 39 -6.63 5.55 -3.14
N MET A 40 -6.57 6.62 -2.34
CA MET A 40 -6.48 6.51 -0.89
C MET A 40 -7.68 5.80 -0.28
N ARG A 41 -8.89 6.13 -0.74
CA ARG A 41 -10.14 5.49 -0.30
C ARG A 41 -10.12 4.00 -0.63
N GLU A 42 -9.78 3.63 -1.86
CA GLU A 42 -9.76 2.22 -2.27
C GLU A 42 -8.65 1.43 -1.57
N LEU A 43 -7.49 2.04 -1.31
CA LEU A 43 -6.47 1.44 -0.45
C LEU A 43 -7.02 1.13 0.95
N GLN A 44 -7.77 2.05 1.57
CA GLN A 44 -8.37 1.79 2.88
C GLN A 44 -9.47 0.72 2.82
N ARG A 45 -10.36 0.81 1.83
CA ARG A 45 -11.48 -0.13 1.64
C ARG A 45 -10.99 -1.56 1.38
N LEU A 46 -9.88 -1.71 0.66
CA LEU A 46 -9.25 -2.98 0.35
C LEU A 46 -8.15 -3.38 1.35
N HIS A 47 -8.15 -2.80 2.56
CA HIS A 47 -7.22 -3.17 3.63
C HIS A 47 -5.74 -3.10 3.22
N HIS A 48 -5.37 -2.02 2.53
CA HIS A 48 -4.01 -1.73 2.06
C HIS A 48 -3.46 -2.75 1.06
N ALA A 49 -4.34 -3.29 0.23
CA ALA A 49 -3.99 -4.20 -0.86
C ALA A 49 -2.93 -3.63 -1.82
N GLY A 50 -2.40 -4.53 -2.65
CA GLY A 50 -1.40 -4.21 -3.64
C GLY A 50 -1.92 -3.31 -4.76
N VAL A 51 -1.00 -2.99 -5.66
CA VAL A 51 -1.27 -2.13 -6.82
C VAL A 51 -2.25 -2.79 -7.80
N CYS A 52 -2.18 -4.11 -7.97
CA CYS A 52 -3.02 -4.81 -8.95
C CYS A 52 -4.47 -4.81 -8.49
N GLU A 53 -4.71 -5.21 -7.24
CA GLU A 53 -6.03 -5.34 -6.64
C GLU A 53 -6.72 -3.97 -6.60
N THR A 54 -6.01 -2.95 -6.11
CA THR A 54 -6.57 -1.60 -5.99
C THR A 54 -6.91 -1.00 -7.36
N LEU A 55 -6.04 -1.17 -8.35
CA LEU A 55 -6.29 -0.63 -9.69
C LEU A 55 -7.37 -1.41 -10.43
N THR A 56 -7.45 -2.73 -10.27
CA THR A 56 -8.53 -3.53 -10.84
C THR A 56 -9.88 -3.03 -10.35
N GLN A 57 -10.02 -2.80 -9.05
CA GLN A 57 -11.26 -2.24 -8.50
C GLN A 57 -11.57 -0.86 -9.07
N ILE A 58 -10.58 0.04 -9.12
CA ILE A 58 -10.80 1.40 -9.64
C ILE A 58 -11.29 1.35 -11.10
N ARG A 59 -10.76 0.42 -11.91
CA ARG A 59 -11.09 0.27 -13.33
C ARG A 59 -12.50 -0.23 -13.62
N GLU A 60 -13.23 -0.74 -12.62
CA GLU A 60 -14.66 -1.03 -12.77
C GLU A 60 -15.47 0.24 -13.05
N THR A 61 -14.95 1.43 -12.72
CA THR A 61 -15.67 2.69 -12.89
C THR A 61 -14.83 3.81 -13.48
N TYR A 62 -13.53 3.83 -13.21
CA TYR A 62 -12.63 4.93 -13.56
C TYR A 62 -11.33 4.44 -14.19
N TRP A 63 -10.86 5.16 -15.20
CA TRP A 63 -9.56 4.97 -15.79
C TRP A 63 -8.64 6.16 -15.50
N ILE A 64 -7.76 6.00 -14.52
CA ILE A 64 -6.80 7.04 -14.16
C ILE A 64 -5.63 6.99 -15.15
N LEU A 65 -5.32 8.11 -15.80
CA LEU A 65 -4.12 8.19 -16.65
C LEU A 65 -2.87 7.96 -15.79
N CYS A 66 -1.89 7.21 -16.30
CA CYS A 66 -0.67 6.87 -15.54
C CYS A 66 -0.95 6.36 -14.10
N GLU A 67 -2.05 5.62 -13.92
CA GLU A 67 -2.57 5.17 -12.63
C GLU A 67 -1.52 4.52 -11.72
N ARG A 68 -0.58 3.75 -12.28
CA ARG A 68 0.47 3.07 -11.49
C ARG A 68 1.42 4.07 -10.84
N GLN A 69 1.77 5.15 -11.53
CA GLN A 69 2.62 6.21 -10.99
C GLN A 69 1.87 7.00 -9.91
N THR A 70 0.61 7.35 -10.17
CA THR A 70 -0.26 8.04 -9.20
C THR A 70 -0.46 7.18 -7.95
N PHE A 71 -0.74 5.88 -8.13
CA PHE A 71 -0.85 4.91 -7.05
C PHE A 71 0.41 4.84 -6.22
N LYS A 72 1.59 4.68 -6.84
CA LYS A 72 2.86 4.63 -6.11
C LYS A 72 3.11 5.90 -5.30
N SER A 73 2.74 7.07 -5.81
CA SER A 73 2.84 8.34 -5.08
C SER A 73 1.93 8.35 -3.84
N CYS A 74 0.68 7.92 -4.02
CA CYS A 74 -0.32 7.80 -2.97
C CYS A 74 0.11 6.77 -1.90
N TRP A 75 0.45 5.55 -2.32
CA TRP A 75 0.87 4.45 -1.47
C TRP A 75 2.09 4.80 -0.60
N LYS A 76 3.06 5.56 -1.13
CA LYS A 76 4.21 6.08 -0.34
C LYS A 76 3.78 7.02 0.79
N LYS A 77 2.66 7.74 0.66
CA LYS A 77 2.11 8.66 1.67
C LYS A 77 1.25 7.94 2.71
N CYS A 78 0.75 6.74 2.40
CA CYS A 78 -0.01 5.95 3.35
C CYS A 78 0.88 5.46 4.51
N LEU A 79 0.56 5.87 5.75
CA LEU A 79 1.33 5.52 6.94
C LEU A 79 1.33 4.01 7.21
N ILE A 80 0.19 3.36 6.99
CA ILE A 80 0.01 1.93 7.22
C ILE A 80 0.87 1.13 6.24
N CYS A 81 0.74 1.39 4.93
CA CYS A 81 1.58 0.76 3.91
C CYS A 81 3.07 1.04 4.14
N ARG A 82 3.43 2.26 4.54
CA ARG A 82 4.82 2.61 4.85
C ARG A 82 5.35 1.77 6.01
N ARG A 83 4.60 1.66 7.10
CA ARG A 83 4.97 0.85 8.28
C ARG A 83 5.24 -0.60 7.90
N PHE A 84 4.35 -1.23 7.13
CA PHE A 84 4.51 -2.62 6.71
C PHE A 84 5.58 -2.84 5.64
N LYS A 85 5.97 -1.80 4.89
CA LYS A 85 7.06 -1.88 3.91
C LYS A 85 8.45 -1.86 4.56
N VAL A 86 8.58 -1.21 5.72
CA VAL A 86 9.90 -1.00 6.34
C VAL A 86 10.56 -2.36 6.60
N ARG A 87 11.81 -2.49 6.12
CA ARG A 87 12.62 -3.67 6.44
C ARG A 87 13.08 -3.57 7.90
N PRO A 88 13.18 -4.69 8.64
CA PRO A 88 13.82 -4.69 9.94
C PRO A 88 15.18 -4.02 9.85
N GLY A 89 15.51 -3.19 10.85
CA GLY A 89 16.85 -2.65 10.97
C GLY A 89 17.85 -3.78 11.22
N ASN A 90 19.10 -3.58 10.80
CA ASN A 90 20.17 -4.48 11.21
C ASN A 90 20.44 -4.24 12.69
N GLN A 91 20.16 -5.23 13.54
CA GLN A 91 20.55 -5.18 14.94
C GLN A 91 22.02 -5.58 15.04
N ILE A 92 22.87 -4.64 15.46
CA ILE A 92 24.24 -4.94 15.87
C ILE A 92 24.14 -5.49 17.30
N THR A 93 24.34 -6.79 17.45
CA THR A 93 24.38 -7.42 18.78
C THR A 93 25.78 -7.24 19.36
N ALA A 94 25.88 -6.68 20.57
CA ALA A 94 27.13 -6.65 21.30
C ALA A 94 27.58 -8.07 21.69
N LEU A 95 28.87 -8.27 21.94
CA LEU A 95 29.35 -9.53 22.51
C LEU A 95 28.62 -9.80 23.83
N LEU A 96 28.22 -11.06 24.03
CA LEU A 96 27.60 -11.47 25.29
C LEU A 96 28.63 -11.33 26.43
N PRO A 97 28.25 -10.78 27.60
CA PRO A 97 29.14 -10.75 28.77
C PRO A 97 29.59 -12.15 29.16
N GLU A 98 30.80 -12.29 29.70
CA GLU A 98 31.34 -13.59 30.11
C GLU A 98 30.41 -14.34 31.07
N ASP A 99 29.74 -13.61 31.94
CA ASP A 99 28.78 -14.11 32.92
C ASP A 99 27.58 -14.84 32.30
N ARG A 100 27.28 -14.59 31.01
CA ARG A 100 26.21 -15.28 30.26
C ARG A 100 26.66 -16.55 29.56
N ILE A 101 27.96 -16.78 29.43
CA ILE A 101 28.52 -17.88 28.63
C ILE A 101 29.22 -18.90 29.53
N LYS A 102 29.83 -18.46 30.63
CA LYS A 102 30.49 -19.34 31.59
C LYS A 102 29.46 -20.08 32.45
N VAL A 103 29.69 -21.38 32.67
CA VAL A 103 28.91 -22.19 33.61
C VAL A 103 29.13 -21.66 35.03
N LYS A 104 28.04 -21.42 35.76
CA LYS A 104 28.03 -20.90 37.13
C LYS A 104 26.98 -21.64 37.97
N PHE A 105 27.11 -21.58 39.28
CA PHE A 105 26.15 -22.14 40.21
C PHE A 105 24.80 -21.40 40.14
N PRO A 106 23.68 -22.08 40.43
CA PRO A 106 22.38 -21.43 40.52
C PRO A 106 22.44 -20.20 41.46
N PHE A 107 21.91 -19.06 41.00
CA PHE A 107 21.87 -17.78 41.73
C PHE A 107 23.23 -17.10 42.00
N GLU A 108 24.33 -17.57 41.40
CA GLU A 108 25.66 -16.95 41.54
C GLU A 108 25.77 -15.62 40.77
N THR A 109 24.95 -15.41 39.75
CA THR A 109 24.89 -14.13 39.03
C THR A 109 23.42 -13.74 38.85
N VAL A 110 23.09 -12.55 39.35
CA VAL A 110 21.83 -11.86 39.06
C VAL A 110 22.09 -10.86 37.93
N GLY A 111 21.15 -10.73 36.99
CA GLY A 111 21.33 -9.83 35.85
C GLY A 111 21.68 -8.42 36.33
N PRO A 112 22.69 -7.74 35.76
CA PRO A 112 23.07 -6.42 36.21
C PRO A 112 21.89 -5.47 35.99
N TYR A 113 21.40 -4.88 37.08
CA TYR A 113 20.73 -3.60 37.01
C TYR A 113 21.75 -2.64 36.36
N LEU A 114 21.40 -2.09 35.21
CA LEU A 114 22.17 -1.02 34.56
C LEU A 114 22.33 0.13 35.57
N HIS A 115 23.43 0.17 36.30
CA HIS A 115 23.90 1.40 36.91
C HIS A 115 24.54 2.23 35.80
N GLN A 116 23.81 3.26 35.37
CA GLN A 116 24.39 4.44 34.74
C GLN A 116 25.33 5.14 35.69
#